data_AF-A0A0D6ZF00-F1
#
_entry.id   AF-A0A0D6ZF00-F1
#
_cell.length_a   1.000
_cell.length_b   1.000
_cell.length_c   1.000
_cell.angle_alpha   90.00
_cell.angle_beta   90.00
_cell.angle_gamma   90.00
#
_symmetry.space_group_name_H-M   'P 1'
#
loop_
_entity.id
_entity.type
_entity.pdbx_description
1 polymer ?
#
loop_
_entity_poly.entity_id
_entity_poly.type
_entity_poly.pdbx_seq_one_letter_code
_entity_poly.pdbx_strand_id
1 'polypeptide(L)'
;MRDLLTIQEAAALLQSYGIECHWHDVKKWAVEGKIKAKHENRVYKMDQDDVYEFLELLWKGTSYEIGISDETKISRLIQENKQLEKENKKLSQKLSSMK
;
A
#
# COMPACT_ATOMS: atom_id res chain seq x y z
N MET A 1 17.20 -18.44 4.85
CA MET A 1 15.94 -19.04 5.34
C MET A 1 14.86 -18.15 4.76
N ARG A 2 13.85 -18.68 4.05
CA ARG A 2 12.76 -17.82 3.56
C ARG A 2 11.76 -17.68 4.70
N ASP A 3 11.57 -16.46 5.16
CA ASP A 3 10.65 -16.19 6.26
C ASP A 3 9.22 -16.22 5.70
N LEU A 4 8.46 -17.21 6.15
CA LEU A 4 7.06 -17.39 5.76
C LEU A 4 6.18 -16.57 6.69
N LEU A 5 5.47 -15.61 6.12
CA LEU A 5 4.57 -14.71 6.84
C LEU A 5 3.13 -15.23 6.79
N THR A 6 2.45 -15.16 7.92
CA THR A 6 1.00 -15.24 8.00
C THR A 6 0.34 -14.00 7.40
N ILE A 7 -0.98 -14.02 7.22
CA ILE A 7 -1.74 -12.85 6.76
C ILE A 7 -1.54 -11.66 7.70
N GLN A 8 -1.54 -11.88 9.01
CA GLN A 8 -1.34 -10.80 9.98
C GLN A 8 0.06 -10.21 9.91
N GLU A 9 1.09 -11.04 9.77
CA GLU A 9 2.48 -10.59 9.67
C GLU A 9 2.71 -9.83 8.36
N ALA A 10 2.17 -10.32 7.24
CA ALA A 10 2.23 -9.61 5.97
C ALA A 10 1.49 -8.26 6.00
N ALA A 11 0.35 -8.18 6.69
CA ALA A 11 -0.35 -6.92 6.90
C ALA A 11 0.47 -5.94 7.74
N ALA A 12 1.08 -6.40 8.83
CA ALA A 12 1.96 -5.59 9.66
C ALA A 12 3.19 -5.10 8.87
N LEU A 13 3.75 -5.96 8.01
CA LEU A 13 4.85 -5.59 7.13
C LEU A 13 4.42 -4.48 6.16
N LEU A 14 3.32 -4.66 5.43
CA LEU A 14 2.81 -3.64 4.50
C LEU A 14 2.50 -2.31 5.20
N GLN A 15 1.91 -2.35 6.39
CA GLN A 15 1.68 -1.16 7.22
C GLN A 15 2.97 -0.45 7.61
N SER A 16 4.04 -1.18 7.93
CA SER A 16 5.35 -0.59 8.24
C SER A 16 5.96 0.19 7.06
N TYR A 17 5.52 -0.12 5.83
CA TYR A 17 5.88 0.60 4.60
C TYR A 17 4.85 1.67 4.19
N GLY A 18 3.91 2.01 5.07
CA GLY A 18 2.93 3.09 4.85
C GLY A 18 1.73 2.69 4.00
N ILE A 19 1.52 1.39 3.75
CA ILE A 19 0.31 0.91 3.10
C ILE A 19 -0.83 0.82 4.12
N GLU A 20 -1.87 1.63 3.93
CA GLU A 20 -3.09 1.55 4.72
C GLU A 20 -3.88 0.29 4.32
N CYS A 21 -3.75 -0.78 5.10
CA CYS A 21 -4.45 -2.03 4.88
C CYS A 21 -4.74 -2.75 6.20
N HIS A 22 -5.75 -3.60 6.23
CA HIS A 22 -6.03 -4.52 7.31
C HIS A 22 -5.73 -5.97 6.87
N TRP A 23 -5.62 -6.90 7.82
CA TRP A 23 -5.40 -8.32 7.49
C TRP A 23 -6.49 -8.91 6.57
N HIS A 24 -7.70 -8.34 6.56
CA HIS A 24 -8.78 -8.77 5.66
C HIS A 24 -8.47 -8.41 4.20
N ASP A 25 -7.83 -7.27 3.96
CA ASP A 25 -7.43 -6.83 2.62
C ASP A 25 -6.34 -7.75 2.08
N VAL A 26 -5.34 -8.05 2.92
CA VAL A 26 -4.25 -8.99 2.58
C VAL A 26 -4.79 -10.38 2.28
N LYS A 27 -5.76 -10.86 3.09
CA LYS A 27 -6.46 -12.12 2.82
C LYS A 27 -7.15 -12.09 1.47
N LYS A 28 -7.87 -11.01 1.17
CA LYS A 28 -8.57 -10.84 -0.11
C LYS A 28 -7.59 -10.84 -1.27
N TRP A 29 -6.48 -10.14 -1.16
CA TRP A 29 -5.44 -10.10 -2.20
C TRP A 29 -4.79 -11.47 -2.43
N ALA A 30 -4.56 -12.24 -1.37
CA ALA A 30 -4.09 -13.63 -1.48
C ALA A 30 -5.12 -14.55 -2.18
N VAL A 31 -6.41 -14.42 -1.84
CA VAL A 31 -7.50 -15.18 -2.48
C VAL A 31 -7.67 -14.81 -3.96
N GLU A 32 -7.53 -13.54 -4.29
CA GLU A 32 -7.62 -13.02 -5.66
C GLU A 32 -6.35 -13.29 -6.49
N GLY A 33 -5.31 -13.88 -5.89
CA GLY A 33 -4.03 -14.16 -6.56
C GLY A 33 -3.20 -12.91 -6.87
N LYS A 34 -3.49 -11.78 -6.22
CA LYS A 34 -2.71 -10.52 -6.34
C LYS A 34 -1.39 -10.60 -5.57
N ILE A 35 -1.39 -11.31 -4.45
CA ILE A 35 -0.19 -11.66 -3.69
C ILE A 35 -0.03 -13.18 -3.79
N LYS A 36 1.18 -13.63 -4.13
CA LYS A 36 1.48 -15.06 -4.12
C LYS A 36 1.40 -15.58 -2.68
N ALA A 37 0.54 -16.56 -2.47
CA ALA A 37 0.35 -17.19 -1.17
C ALA A 37 0.14 -18.69 -1.35
N LYS A 38 0.69 -19.47 -0.42
CA LYS A 38 0.46 -20.90 -0.29
C LYS A 38 -0.65 -21.13 0.73
N HIS A 39 -1.62 -21.95 0.37
CA HIS A 39 -2.68 -22.35 1.29
C HIS A 39 -2.35 -23.75 1.83
N GLU A 40 -1.84 -23.81 3.06
CA GLU A 40 -1.44 -25.04 3.75
C GLU A 40 -2.16 -25.13 5.09
N ASN A 41 -2.74 -26.30 5.42
CA ASN A 41 -3.41 -26.54 6.70
C ASN A 41 -4.48 -25.48 7.06
N ARG A 42 -5.25 -25.00 6.08
CA ARG A 42 -6.27 -23.94 6.23
C ARG A 42 -5.71 -22.56 6.61
N VAL A 43 -4.41 -22.34 6.42
CA VAL A 43 -3.73 -21.07 6.68
C VAL A 43 -3.04 -20.61 5.40
N TYR A 44 -3.17 -19.33 5.08
CA TYR A 44 -2.37 -18.70 4.02
C TYR A 44 -1.01 -18.30 4.57
N LYS A 45 0.04 -18.73 3.88
CA LYS A 45 1.42 -18.34 4.13
C LYS A 45 2.00 -17.67 2.89
N MET A 46 2.74 -16.60 3.07
CA MET A 46 3.35 -15.82 2.01
C MET A 46 4.86 -15.83 2.20
N ASP A 47 5.61 -15.91 1.12
CA ASP A 47 7.04 -15.62 1.19
C ASP A 47 7.20 -14.11 1.43
N GLN A 48 8.13 -13.72 2.29
CA GLN A 48 8.41 -12.31 2.51
C GLN A 48 8.80 -11.60 1.20
N ASP A 49 9.53 -12.28 0.32
CA ASP A 49 9.90 -11.75 -1.00
C ASP A 49 8.67 -11.52 -1.89
N ASP A 50 7.65 -12.38 -1.80
CA ASP A 50 6.38 -12.22 -2.54
C ASP A 50 5.59 -11.00 -2.03
N VAL A 51 5.69 -10.69 -0.73
CA VAL A 51 5.07 -9.48 -0.14
C VAL A 51 5.81 -8.22 -0.60
N TYR A 52 7.13 -8.26 -0.69
CA TYR A 52 7.91 -7.16 -1.25
C TYR A 52 7.61 -6.94 -2.73
N GLU A 53 7.57 -8.00 -3.55
CA GLU A 53 7.18 -7.90 -4.97
C GLU A 53 5.81 -7.23 -5.12
N PHE A 54 4.85 -7.60 -4.27
CA PHE A 54 3.55 -6.94 -4.26
C PHE A 54 3.62 -5.46 -3.85
N LEU A 55 4.45 -5.11 -2.88
CA LEU A 55 4.67 -3.73 -2.47
C LEU A 55 5.23 -2.87 -3.62
N GLU A 56 6.19 -3.40 -4.39
CA GLU A 56 6.72 -2.72 -5.57
C GLU A 56 5.63 -2.45 -6.61
N LEU A 57 4.72 -3.42 -6.81
CA LEU A 57 3.57 -3.26 -7.70
C LEU A 57 2.61 -2.16 -7.20
N LEU A 58 2.38 -2.06 -5.89
CA LEU A 58 1.53 -1.01 -5.30
C LEU A 58 2.12 0.39 -5.48
N TRP A 59 3.44 0.53 -5.40
CA TRP A 59 4.11 1.83 -5.53
C TRP A 59 4.27 2.29 -6.98
N LYS A 60 4.02 1.42 -7.96
CA LYS A 60 4.15 1.78 -9.37
C LYS A 60 3.27 2.99 -9.72
N GLY A 61 3.87 4.01 -10.33
CA GLY A 61 3.21 5.27 -10.69
C GLY A 61 3.13 6.30 -9.54
N THR A 62 3.56 5.95 -8.33
CA THR A 62 3.56 6.85 -7.16
C THR A 62 4.91 7.53 -6.96
N SER A 63 5.00 8.50 -6.05
CA SER A 63 6.28 9.04 -5.59
C SER A 63 7.20 8.02 -4.88
N TYR A 64 6.73 6.81 -4.60
CA TYR A 64 7.47 5.73 -3.93
C TYR A 64 7.93 4.62 -4.89
N GLU A 65 7.67 4.76 -6.20
CA GLU A 65 8.10 3.78 -7.21
C GLU A 65 9.63 3.58 -7.16
N ILE A 66 10.06 2.33 -7.10
CA ILE A 66 11.49 1.98 -7.03
C ILE A 66 12.17 2.33 -8.36
N GLY A 67 13.34 2.95 -8.28
CA GLY A 67 14.18 3.26 -9.45
C GLY A 67 13.85 4.57 -10.16
N ILE A 68 12.88 5.36 -9.68
CA ILE A 68 12.66 6.72 -10.19
C ILE A 68 13.74 7.68 -9.68
N SER A 69 14.04 8.73 -10.47
CA SER A 69 14.97 9.77 -10.05
C SER A 69 14.39 10.65 -8.94
N ASP A 70 15.25 11.31 -8.18
CA ASP A 70 14.84 12.27 -7.15
C ASP A 70 14.00 13.41 -7.75
N GLU A 71 14.32 13.89 -8.96
CA GLU A 71 13.52 14.90 -9.65
C GLU A 71 12.11 14.39 -9.97
N THR A 72 12.00 13.14 -10.42
CA THR A 72 10.70 12.51 -10.69
C THR A 72 9.89 12.35 -9.41
N LYS A 73 10.54 11.89 -8.34
CA LYS A 73 9.93 11.76 -7.01
C LYS A 73 9.42 13.10 -6.48
N ILE A 74 10.27 14.14 -6.51
CA ILE A 74 9.92 15.50 -6.08
C ILE A 74 8.74 16.04 -6.91
N SER A 75 8.78 15.86 -8.23
CA SER A 75 7.70 16.29 -9.13
C SER A 75 6.35 15.64 -8.77
N ARG A 76 6.34 14.32 -8.55
CA ARG A 76 5.14 13.58 -8.12
C ARG A 76 4.64 14.06 -6.76
N LEU A 77 5.53 14.23 -5.78
CA LEU A 77 5.16 14.75 -4.45
C LEU A 77 4.57 16.17 -4.51
N ILE A 78 5.11 17.05 -5.35
CA ILE A 78 4.56 18.40 -5.54
C ILE A 78 3.14 18.32 -6.12
N GLN A 79 2.90 17.41 -7.07
CA GLN A 79 1.58 17.19 -7.64
C GLN A 79 0.59 16.64 -6.60
N GLU A 80 1.01 15.66 -5.80
CA GLU A 80 0.23 15.09 -4.69
C GLU A 80 -0.15 16.18 -3.67
N ASN A 81 0.79 17.02 -3.25
CA ASN A 81 0.53 18.14 -2.33
C ASN A 81 -0.51 19.13 -2.88
N LYS A 82 -0.41 19.52 -4.16
CA LYS A 82 -1.38 20.42 -4.79
C LYS A 82 -2.80 19.83 -4.81
N GLN A 83 -2.91 18.52 -5.02
CA GLN A 83 -4.20 17.84 -4.99
C GLN A 83 -4.79 17.80 -3.58
N LEU A 84 -3.97 17.48 -2.57
CA LEU A 84 -4.37 17.48 -1.17
C LEU A 84 -4.80 18.87 -0.69
N GLU A 85 -4.09 19.93 -1.06
CA GLU A 85 -4.48 21.32 -0.76
C GLU A 85 -5.86 21.66 -1.33
N LYS A 86 -6.14 21.22 -2.57
CA LYS A 86 -7.45 21.42 -3.22
C LYS A 86 -8.56 20.67 -2.48
N GLU A 87 -8.30 19.45 -2.04
CA GLU A 87 -9.25 18.64 -1.28
C GLU A 87 -9.51 19.24 0.11
N ASN A 88 -8.46 19.67 0.82
CA ASN A 88 -8.58 20.39 2.09
C ASN A 88 -9.42 21.65 1.97
N LYS A 89 -9.21 22.45 0.91
CA LYS A 89 -10.05 23.62 0.64
C LYS A 89 -11.52 23.25 0.45
N LYS A 90 -11.80 22.20 -0.33
CA LYS A 90 -13.16 21.71 -0.59
C LYS A 90 -13.84 21.22 0.69
N LEU A 91 -13.14 20.46 1.53
CA LEU A 91 -13.65 19.95 2.80
C LEU A 91 -13.89 21.09 3.80
N SER A 92 -12.97 22.05 3.88
CA SER A 92 -13.11 23.22 4.75
C SER A 92 -14.34 24.05 4.39
N GLN A 93 -14.59 24.26 3.09
CA GLN A 93 -15.80 24.95 2.62
C GLN A 93 -17.07 24.21 3.00
N LYS A 94 -17.10 22.87 2.85
CA LYS A 94 -18.25 22.05 3.27
C LYS A 94 -18.51 22.17 4.77
N LEU A 95 -17.47 22.07 5.58
CA LEU A 95 -17.59 22.18 7.04
C LEU A 95 -18.16 23.55 7.45
N SER A 96 -17.69 24.63 6.83
CA SER A 96 -18.21 25.98 7.09
C SER A 96 -19.66 26.16 6.64
N SER A 97 -20.11 25.47 5.59
CA SER A 97 -21.51 25.51 5.14
C SER A 97 -22.48 24.66 5.97
N MET A 98 -21.96 23.78 6.83
CA MET A 98 -22.73 22.92 7.72
C MET A 98 -22.83 23.47 9.16
N LYS A 99 -22.15 24.57 9.45
CA LYS A 99 -22.25 25.32 10.71
C LYS A 99 -23.23 26.48 10.56
#